data_AF-A0A974SY44-F1
#
_entry.id   AF-A0A974SY44-F1
#
_cell.length_a   1.000
_cell.length_b   1.000
_cell.length_c   1.000
_cell.angle_alpha   90.00
_cell.angle_beta   90.00
_cell.angle_gamma   90.00
#
_symmetry.space_group_name_H-M   'P 1'
#
loop_
_entity.id
_entity.type
_entity.pdbx_description
1 polymer ?
#
loop_
_entity_poly.entity_id
_entity_poly.type
_entity_poly.pdbx_seq_one_letter_code
_entity_poly.pdbx_strand_id
1 'polypeptide(L)' 'MAWELLFGSDIGLMSLGVIVGVLVIGVIMGKLYSSKVEEESRGLGK' A
#
# COMPACT_ATOMS: atom_id res chain seq x y z
N MET A 1 -25.09 -3.26 4.78
CA MET A 1 -23.76 -2.79 5.26
C MET A 1 -22.93 -2.35 4.06
N ALA A 2 -21.92 -1.48 4.24
CA ALA A 2 -21.00 -1.14 3.15
C ALA A 2 -20.26 -2.37 2.59
N TRP A 3 -20.06 -3.42 3.41
CA TRP A 3 -19.46 -4.69 2.98
C TRP A 3 -20.35 -5.43 1.98
N GLU A 4 -21.65 -5.53 2.23
CA GLU A 4 -22.61 -6.11 1.28
C GLU A 4 -22.64 -5.34 -0.05
N LEU A 5 -22.44 -4.01 -0.01
CA LEU A 5 -22.37 -3.18 -1.21
C LEU A 5 -21.04 -3.34 -1.98
N LEU A 6 -19.92 -3.55 -1.27
CA LEU A 6 -18.60 -3.74 -1.86
C LEU A 6 -18.43 -5.14 -2.47
N PHE A 7 -19.00 -6.17 -1.86
CA PHE A 7 -18.85 -7.56 -2.33
C PHE A 7 -20.05 -8.05 -3.16
N GLY A 8 -21.20 -7.39 -3.06
CA GLY A 8 -22.42 -7.76 -3.79
C GLY A 8 -22.68 -6.99 -5.08
N SER A 9 -21.79 -6.07 -5.48
CA SER A 9 -21.95 -5.24 -6.67
C SER A 9 -20.67 -5.20 -7.51
N ASP A 10 -20.81 -5.20 -8.84
CA ASP A 10 -19.69 -5.10 -9.79
C ASP A 10 -18.84 -3.83 -9.57
N ILE A 11 -19.50 -2.72 -9.21
CA ILE A 11 -18.85 -1.46 -8.83
C ILE A 11 -18.10 -1.60 -7.50
N GLY A 12 -18.68 -2.35 -6.57
CA GLY A 12 -18.07 -2.66 -5.29
C GLY A 12 -16.75 -3.41 -5.46
N LEU A 13 -16.73 -4.44 -6.30
CA LEU A 13 -15.53 -5.23 -6.57
C LEU A 13 -14.46 -4.43 -7.31
N MET A 14 -14.85 -3.61 -8.30
CA MET A 14 -13.93 -2.71 -8.99
C MET A 14 -13.30 -1.69 -8.02
N SER A 15 -14.09 -1.08 -7.14
CA SER A 15 -13.58 -0.15 -6.13
C SER A 15 -12.69 -0.84 -5.08
N LEU A 16 -13.01 -2.08 -4.70
CA LEU A 16 -12.17 -2.91 -3.83
C LEU A 16 -10.77 -3.14 -4.44
N GLY A 17 -10.71 -3.42 -5.76
CA GLY A 17 -9.45 -3.58 -6.48
C GLY A 17 -8.57 -2.32 -6.43
N VAL A 18 -9.16 -1.13 -6.59
CA VAL A 18 -8.44 0.15 -6.49
C VAL A 18 -7.91 0.37 -5.07
N ILE A 19 -8.73 0.11 -4.04
CA ILE A 19 -8.34 0.25 -2.64
C ILE A 19 -7.12 -0.65 -2.33
N VAL A 20 -7.18 -1.92 -2.74
CA VAL A 20 -6.06 -2.85 -2.58
C VAL A 20 -4.83 -2.37 -3.34
N GLY A 21 -4.99 -1.86 -4.56
CA GLY A 21 -3.89 -1.31 -5.36
C GLY A 21 -3.16 -0.16 -4.67
N VAL A 22 -3.90 0.79 -4.08
CA VAL A 22 -3.32 1.92 -3.33
C VAL A 22 -2.58 1.44 -2.09
N LEU A 23 -3.14 0.48 -1.35
CA LEU A 23 -2.48 -0.10 -0.18
C LEU A 23 -1.16 -0.79 -0.54
N VAL A 24 -1.14 -1.57 -1.63
CA VAL A 24 0.08 -2.23 -2.11
C VAL A 24 1.15 -1.21 -2.48
N ILE A 25 0.79 -0.13 -3.19
CA ILE A 25 1.72 0.95 -3.54
C ILE A 25 2.27 1.62 -2.27
N GLY A 26 1.40 1.92 -1.29
CA GLY A 26 1.81 2.50 -0.02
C GLY A 26 2.81 1.62 0.74
N VAL A 27 2.58 0.31 0.79
CA VAL A 27 3.49 -0.66 1.41
C VAL A 27 4.83 -0.73 0.67
N ILE A 28 4.82 -0.78 -0.67
CA ILE A 28 6.05 -0.82 -1.47
C ILE A 28 6.86 0.46 -1.26
N MET A 29 6.21 1.63 -1.32
CA MET A 29 6.88 2.91 -1.08
C MET A 29 7.43 3.01 0.33
N GLY A 30 6.67 2.60 1.35
CA GLY A 30 7.14 2.56 2.74
C GLY A 30 8.37 1.65 2.90
N LYS A 31 8.37 0.48 2.25
CA LYS A 31 9.50 -0.45 2.29
C LYS A 31 10.74 0.14 1.62
N LEU A 32 10.60 0.69 0.42
CA LEU A 32 11.71 1.32 -0.31
C LEU A 32 12.28 2.52 0.45
N TYR A 33 11.41 3.35 1.03
CA TYR A 33 11.84 4.51 1.81
C TYR A 33 12.58 4.09 3.08
N SER A 34 12.05 3.12 3.82
CA SER A 34 12.72 2.57 5.01
C SER A 34 14.08 1.96 4.68
N SER A 35 14.20 1.24 3.55
CA SER A 35 15.48 0.69 3.10
C SER A 35 16.49 1.78 2.73
N LYS A 36 16.07 2.86 2.09
CA LYS A 36 16.94 4.01 1.81
C LYS A 36 17.43 4.70 3.09
N VAL A 37 16.54 4.89 4.06
CA VAL A 37 16.89 5.47 5.37
C VAL A 37 17.91 4.60 6.10
N GLU A 38 17.76 3.28 6.03
CA GLU A 38 18.75 2.35 6.60
C GLU A 38 20.11 2.42 5.90
N GLU A 39 20.14 2.49 4.56
CA GLU A 39 21.38 2.66 3.80
C GLU A 39 22.10 3.98 4.14
N GLU A 40 21.38 5.09 4.18
CA GLU A 40 21.94 6.40 4.57
C GLU A 40 22.46 6.39 6.01
N SER A 41 21.70 5.79 6.94
CA SER A 41 22.11 5.66 8.35
C SER A 41 23.39 4.84 8.51
N ARG A 42 23.59 3.81 7.68
CA ARG A 42 24.80 2.97 7.69
C ARG A 42 25.99 3.64 7.03
N GLY A 43 25.76 4.53 6.06
CA GLY A 43 26.80 5.33 5.40
C GLY A 43 27.35 6.45 6.27
N LEU A 44 26.51 7.05 7.13
CA LEU A 44 26.89 8.13 8.06
C LEU A 44 27.56 7.64 9.35
N GLY A 45 27.56 6.33 9.61
CA GLY A 45 28.15 5.72 10.82
C GLY A 45 29.61 5.27 10.69
N LYS A 46 30.30 5.64 9.60
CA LYS A 46 31.74 5.39 9.39
C LYS A 46 32.55 6.67 9.38
#